data_AF-D9PM83-F1
#
_entry.id   AF-D9PM83-F1
#
_cell.length_a   1.000
_cell.length_b   1.000
_cell.length_c   1.000
_cell.angle_alpha   90.00
_cell.angle_beta   90.00
_cell.angle_gamma   90.00
#
_symmetry.space_group_name_H-M   'P 1'
#
loop_
_entity.id
_entity.type
_entity.pdbx_description
1 polymer ?
#
loop_
_entity_poly.entity_id
_entity_poly.type
_entity_poly.pdbx_seq_one_letter_code
_entity_poly.pdbx_strand_id
1 'polypeptide(L)'
;MAGLLGQKSETCDIKLMDQLQDATKKYPANINGKTFMISHDMIIWDKIEHSYPYANTMIMRLVSKDGSTLFESEYYSPGGGFFLWKGQPEADRGKPLYPYHSMTQFKALAAENRKSLHEIILENEKAIMNVGDKEINAHLDMVIKTMLDGVRQGLREEGLIPAPFPFYRKAKRIYERSRKAKGVNSFMGRLSSYALAVSEG
;
A
#
# COMPACT_ATOMS: atom_id res chain seq x y z
N MET A 1 11.15 8.73 4.76
CA MET A 1 11.60 10.08 4.33
C MET A 1 10.59 10.80 3.46
N ALA A 2 10.14 10.24 2.32
CA ALA A 2 9.17 10.90 1.43
C ALA A 2 7.93 11.46 2.15
N GLY A 3 7.37 10.73 3.11
CA GLY A 3 6.25 11.21 3.94
C GLY A 3 6.55 12.48 4.74
N LEU A 4 7.78 12.65 5.26
CA LEU A 4 8.19 13.88 5.94
C LEU A 4 8.33 15.07 4.97
N LEU A 5 8.51 14.80 3.68
CA LEU A 5 8.51 15.79 2.61
C LEU A 5 7.10 16.08 2.08
N GLY A 6 6.05 15.55 2.72
CA GLY A 6 4.65 15.79 2.37
C GLY A 6 4.10 14.87 1.27
N GLN A 7 4.84 13.85 0.86
CA GLN A 7 4.35 12.85 -0.10
C GLN A 7 3.35 11.90 0.58
N LYS A 8 2.29 11.54 -0.15
CA LYS A 8 1.34 10.50 0.26
C LYS A 8 1.69 9.18 -0.42
N SER A 9 1.41 8.05 0.22
CA SER A 9 1.66 6.71 -0.34
C SER A 9 1.00 6.51 -1.70
N GLU A 10 -0.20 7.03 -1.88
CA GLU A 10 -1.01 6.81 -3.09
C GLU A 10 -0.53 7.68 -4.27
N THR A 11 0.18 8.78 -4.01
CA THR A 11 0.55 9.78 -5.02
C THR A 11 2.05 10.06 -5.06
N CYS A 12 2.86 9.25 -4.39
CA CYS A 12 4.30 9.46 -4.29
C CYS A 12 4.95 9.32 -5.67
N ASP A 13 5.74 10.31 -6.08
CA ASP A 13 6.51 10.23 -7.32
C ASP A 13 7.65 9.22 -7.19
N ILE A 14 7.68 8.22 -8.08
CA ILE A 14 8.72 7.20 -8.14
C ILE A 14 10.10 7.84 -8.33
N LYS A 15 10.21 8.90 -9.14
CA LYS A 15 11.50 9.58 -9.38
C LYS A 15 12.05 10.24 -8.11
N LEU A 16 11.16 10.74 -7.26
CA LEU A 16 11.57 11.28 -5.97
C LEU A 16 12.11 10.16 -5.07
N MET A 17 11.49 8.97 -5.09
CA MET A 17 11.99 7.81 -4.33
C MET A 17 13.40 7.41 -4.78
N ASP A 18 13.69 7.43 -6.08
CA ASP A 18 15.04 7.18 -6.60
C ASP A 18 16.05 8.22 -6.12
N GLN A 19 15.67 9.50 -6.11
CA GLN A 19 16.53 10.57 -5.59
C GLN A 19 16.81 10.42 -4.10
N LEU A 20 15.82 9.98 -3.33
CA LEU A 20 15.94 9.76 -1.89
C LEU A 20 16.88 8.61 -1.51
N GLN A 21 17.30 7.77 -2.46
CA GLN A 21 18.33 6.74 -2.20
C GLN A 21 19.72 7.33 -1.93
N ASP A 22 19.98 8.55 -2.41
CA ASP A 22 21.26 9.22 -2.19
C ASP A 22 21.39 9.69 -0.72
N ALA A 23 22.15 8.92 0.07
CA ALA A 23 22.37 9.18 1.49
C ALA A 23 23.14 10.48 1.78
N THR A 24 23.79 11.09 0.79
CA THR A 24 24.58 12.32 0.98
C THR A 24 23.72 13.58 0.91
N LYS A 25 22.50 13.49 0.36
CA LYS A 25 21.62 14.64 0.16
C LYS A 25 20.81 14.97 1.41
N LYS A 26 20.52 16.27 1.56
CA LYS A 26 19.62 16.82 2.57
C LYS A 26 18.45 17.51 1.89
N TYR A 27 17.25 17.28 2.40
CA TYR A 27 16.01 17.74 1.81
C TYR A 27 15.26 18.67 2.77
N PRO A 28 14.95 19.91 2.37
CA PRO A 28 14.15 20.79 3.21
C PRO A 28 12.69 20.30 3.27
N ALA A 29 12.19 20.10 4.49
CA ALA A 29 10.80 19.80 4.79
C ALA A 29 10.19 20.97 5.56
N ASN A 30 9.04 21.47 5.10
CA ASN A 30 8.28 22.46 5.86
C ASN A 30 7.17 21.75 6.64
N ILE A 31 7.28 21.75 7.96
CA ILE A 31 6.32 21.12 8.86
C ILE A 31 5.78 22.22 9.78
N ASN A 32 4.49 22.52 9.63
CA ASN A 32 3.79 23.54 10.40
C ASN A 32 4.50 24.91 10.45
N GLY A 33 5.02 25.37 9.31
CA GLY A 33 5.71 26.66 9.17
C GLY A 33 7.17 26.67 9.61
N LYS A 34 7.72 25.54 10.08
CA LYS A 34 9.15 25.39 10.42
C LYS A 34 9.85 24.54 9.37
N THR A 35 11.08 24.94 9.02
CA THR A 35 11.91 24.20 8.07
C THR A 35 12.83 23.24 8.81
N PHE A 36 12.79 21.96 8.41
CA PHE A 36 13.67 20.89 8.88
C PHE A 36 14.51 20.38 7.71
N MET A 37 15.78 20.08 7.95
CA MET A 37 16.64 19.45 6.95
C MET A 37 16.61 17.95 7.15
N ILE A 38 15.85 17.24 6.33
CA ILE A 38 15.69 15.78 6.42
C ILE A 38 16.82 15.09 5.66
N SER A 39 17.51 14.17 6.32
CA SER A 39 18.57 13.35 5.74
C SER A 39 18.65 11.98 6.38
N HIS A 40 19.44 11.08 5.78
CA HIS A 40 19.57 9.68 6.23
C HIS A 40 20.22 9.53 7.60
N ASP A 41 21.06 10.47 8.02
CA ASP A 41 21.67 10.54 9.36
C ASP A 41 20.64 10.67 10.50
N MET A 42 19.42 11.10 10.19
CA MET A 42 18.31 11.15 11.14
C MET A 42 17.61 9.82 11.36
N ILE A 43 17.89 8.81 10.51
CA ILE A 43 17.28 7.49 10.59
C ILE A 43 18.18 6.59 11.43
N ILE A 44 17.65 6.14 12.56
CA ILE A 44 18.33 5.20 13.45
C ILE A 44 17.69 3.84 13.24
N TRP A 45 18.49 2.88 12.76
CA TRP A 45 18.09 1.48 12.68
C TRP A 45 18.28 0.84 14.05
N ASP A 46 17.17 0.57 14.74
CA ASP A 46 17.18 -0.06 16.06
C ASP A 46 17.46 -1.57 15.95
N LYS A 47 17.62 -2.22 17.10
CA LYS A 47 17.88 -3.67 17.20
C LYS A 47 16.69 -4.48 16.68
N ILE A 48 17.02 -5.61 16.06
CA ILE A 48 16.03 -6.60 15.58
C ILE A 48 15.28 -7.21 16.77
N GLU A 49 15.99 -7.50 17.87
CA GLU A 49 15.37 -7.97 19.11
C GLU A 49 14.99 -6.79 19.99
N HIS A 50 13.69 -6.65 20.26
CA HIS A 50 13.12 -5.56 21.04
C HIS A 50 11.87 -6.01 21.80
N SER A 51 11.42 -5.20 22.76
CA SER A 51 10.21 -5.43 23.56
C SER A 51 8.97 -4.68 23.07
N TYR A 52 9.01 -4.02 21.91
CA TYR A 52 7.84 -3.33 21.35
C TYR A 52 6.69 -4.31 21.01
N PRO A 53 5.43 -3.84 21.03
CA PRO A 53 4.27 -4.69 20.77
C PRO A 53 4.22 -5.32 19.36
N TYR A 54 4.86 -4.68 18.38
CA TYR A 54 4.90 -5.14 16.99
C TYR A 54 6.34 -5.13 16.47
N ALA A 55 6.69 -6.09 15.61
CA ALA A 55 8.00 -6.15 14.96
C ALA A 55 8.28 -4.92 14.07
N ASN A 56 7.24 -4.42 13.39
CA ASN A 56 7.34 -3.22 12.55
C ASN A 56 6.93 -1.97 13.37
N THR A 57 7.74 -1.62 14.37
CA THR A 57 7.55 -0.42 15.19
C THR A 57 8.49 0.69 14.73
N MET A 58 7.96 1.91 14.62
CA MET A 58 8.71 3.12 14.30
C MET A 58 8.48 4.17 15.38
N ILE A 59 9.54 4.76 15.91
CA ILE A 59 9.46 5.88 16.85
C ILE A 59 9.87 7.16 16.12
N MET A 60 8.98 8.14 16.09
CA MET A 60 9.29 9.48 15.60
C MET A 60 9.54 10.42 16.78
N ARG A 61 10.71 11.07 16.78
CA ARG A 61 11.11 12.04 17.80
C ARG A 61 11.31 13.41 17.19
N LEU A 62 10.75 14.43 17.83
CA LEU A 62 11.13 15.82 17.62
C LEU A 62 12.17 16.20 18.68
N VAL A 63 13.35 16.64 18.22
CA VAL A 63 14.49 16.93 19.10
C VAL A 63 14.84 18.42 19.02
N SER A 64 15.14 19.03 20.16
CA SER A 64 15.64 20.40 20.26
C SER A 64 17.07 20.52 19.71
N LYS A 65 17.54 21.75 19.48
CA LYS A 65 18.95 22.01 19.14
C LYS A 65 19.92 21.50 20.20
N ASP A 66 19.49 21.46 21.46
CA ASP A 66 20.29 21.01 22.59
C ASP A 66 20.27 19.48 22.78
N GLY A 67 19.61 18.74 21.88
CA GLY A 67 19.53 17.28 21.91
C GLY A 67 18.42 16.71 22.80
N SER A 68 17.63 17.54 23.48
CA SER A 68 16.48 17.09 24.27
C SER A 68 15.28 16.71 23.40
N THR A 69 14.60 15.61 23.73
CA THR A 69 13.37 15.20 23.04
C THR A 69 12.21 16.11 23.47
N LEU A 70 11.65 16.85 22.53
CA LEU A 70 10.48 17.72 22.72
C LEU A 70 9.16 16.95 22.59
N PHE A 71 9.13 15.97 21.70
CA PHE A 71 7.97 15.14 21.45
C PHE A 71 8.40 13.77 20.92
N GLU A 72 7.68 12.73 21.32
CA GLU A 72 7.89 11.36 20.86
C GLU A 72 6.53 10.71 20.58
N SER A 73 6.45 9.95 19.48
CA SER A 73 5.28 9.16 19.17
C SER A 73 5.69 7.84 18.52
N GLU A 74 5.00 6.78 18.94
CA GLU A 74 5.26 5.38 18.57
C GLU A 74 4.20 4.91 17.58
N TYR A 75 4.63 4.41 16.43
CA TYR A 75 3.81 3.97 15.31
C TYR A 75 4.04 2.49 15.03
N TYR A 76 2.98 1.78 14.65
CA TYR A 76 2.96 0.34 14.43
C TYR A 76 2.44 0.01 13.05
N SER A 77 3.09 -0.92 12.36
CA SER A 77 2.61 -1.46 11.07
C SER A 77 2.30 -2.95 11.19
N PRO A 78 1.10 -3.34 11.65
CA PRO A 78 0.72 -4.75 11.83
C PRO A 78 0.62 -5.55 10.52
N GLY A 79 0.56 -4.87 9.36
CA GLY A 79 0.50 -5.49 8.04
C GLY A 79 -0.72 -5.02 7.24
N GLY A 80 -0.70 -5.27 5.93
CA GLY A 80 -1.81 -4.93 5.02
C GLY A 80 -1.96 -3.44 4.68
N GLY A 81 -0.95 -2.61 4.94
CA GLY A 81 -0.99 -1.17 4.66
C GLY A 81 -1.67 -0.32 5.74
N PHE A 82 -2.14 -0.94 6.83
CA PHE A 82 -2.65 -0.22 7.99
C PHE A 82 -1.50 0.17 8.92
N PHE A 83 -1.62 1.34 9.54
CA PHE A 83 -0.76 1.75 10.64
C PHE A 83 -1.60 2.13 11.86
N LEU A 84 -1.04 1.90 13.04
CA LEU A 84 -1.58 2.33 14.31
C LEU A 84 -0.57 3.25 14.99
N TRP A 85 -1.00 4.08 15.92
CA TRP A 85 -0.07 4.78 16.82
C TRP A 85 -0.52 4.66 18.27
N LYS A 86 0.44 4.81 19.18
CA LYS A 86 0.19 4.71 20.61
C LYS A 86 -0.77 5.81 21.07
N GLY A 87 -1.88 5.41 21.67
CA GLY A 87 -2.96 6.33 22.07
C GLY A 87 -3.83 6.80 20.90
N GLN A 88 -3.79 6.13 19.75
CA GLN A 88 -4.73 6.38 18.66
C GLN A 88 -6.17 6.19 19.16
N PRO A 89 -7.05 7.19 18.99
CA PRO A 89 -8.46 7.03 19.33
C PRO A 89 -9.07 5.94 18.45
N GLU A 90 -9.99 5.16 19.02
CA GLU A 90 -10.73 4.16 18.27
C GLU A 90 -11.49 4.86 17.14
N ALA A 91 -11.16 4.53 15.89
CA ALA A 91 -11.84 5.10 14.75
C ALA A 91 -13.26 4.53 14.70
N ASP A 92 -14.27 5.40 14.62
CA ASP A 92 -15.65 4.97 14.38
C ASP A 92 -15.73 4.44 12.94
N ARG A 93 -15.63 3.12 12.82
CA ARG A 93 -15.86 2.41 11.57
C ARG A 93 -17.36 2.21 11.49
N GLY A 94 -18.02 2.90 10.55
CA GLY A 94 -19.47 2.82 10.36
C GLY A 94 -19.99 1.38 10.40
N LYS A 95 -21.25 1.20 10.79
CA LYS A 95 -21.80 -0.14 11.01
C LYS A 95 -22.39 -0.71 9.71
N PRO A 96 -22.08 -1.98 9.35
CA PRO A 96 -22.71 -2.63 8.21
C PRO A 96 -24.21 -2.81 8.46
N LEU A 97 -24.99 -2.74 7.38
CA LEU A 97 -26.44 -2.98 7.42
C LEU A 97 -26.78 -4.46 7.65
N TYR A 98 -25.97 -5.35 7.08
CA TYR A 98 -26.09 -6.80 7.15
C TYR A 98 -24.80 -7.43 7.72
N PRO A 99 -24.60 -7.43 9.05
CA PRO A 99 -23.40 -7.99 9.68
C PRO A 99 -23.34 -9.52 9.54
N TYR A 100 -22.18 -10.07 9.19
CA TYR A 100 -21.93 -11.51 9.14
C TYR A 100 -20.51 -11.87 9.57
N HIS A 101 -20.33 -13.08 10.10
CA HIS A 101 -19.04 -13.58 10.58
C HIS A 101 -18.62 -14.91 9.93
N SER A 102 -19.47 -15.48 9.06
CA SER A 102 -19.17 -16.72 8.33
C SER A 102 -19.85 -16.76 6.97
N MET A 103 -19.32 -17.59 6.07
CA MET A 103 -19.92 -17.79 4.74
C MET A 103 -21.34 -18.37 4.83
N THR A 104 -21.62 -19.18 5.85
CA THR A 104 -22.96 -19.74 6.10
C THR A 104 -23.95 -18.63 6.45
N GLN A 105 -23.58 -17.71 7.35
CA GLN A 105 -24.41 -16.55 7.70
C GLN A 105 -24.60 -15.62 6.49
N PHE A 106 -23.53 -15.37 5.73
CA PHE A 106 -23.58 -14.49 4.57
C PHE A 106 -24.55 -15.01 3.48
N LYS A 107 -24.53 -16.32 3.20
CA LYS A 107 -25.49 -16.94 2.27
C LYS A 107 -26.93 -16.90 2.79
N ALA A 108 -27.13 -17.09 4.09
CA ALA A 108 -28.46 -17.00 4.70
C ALA A 108 -29.05 -15.59 4.57
N LEU A 109 -28.25 -14.55 4.87
CA LEU A 109 -28.65 -13.14 4.70
C LEU A 109 -29.02 -12.82 3.25
N ALA A 110 -28.22 -13.28 2.29
CA ALA A 110 -28.50 -13.07 0.87
C ALA A 110 -29.84 -13.72 0.46
N ALA A 111 -30.09 -14.96 0.89
CA ALA A 111 -31.33 -15.67 0.61
C ALA A 111 -32.55 -14.99 1.28
N GLU A 112 -32.43 -14.61 2.55
CA GLU A 112 -33.48 -13.95 3.32
C GLU A 112 -33.89 -12.61 2.69
N ASN A 113 -32.90 -11.83 2.26
CA ASN A 113 -33.11 -10.50 1.66
C ASN A 113 -33.40 -10.56 0.15
N ARG A 114 -33.43 -11.76 -0.46
CA ARG A 114 -33.59 -11.98 -1.92
C ARG A 114 -32.59 -11.18 -2.75
N LYS A 115 -31.36 -11.08 -2.24
CA LYS A 115 -30.24 -10.37 -2.85
C LYS A 115 -29.13 -11.36 -3.18
N SER A 116 -28.36 -11.04 -4.20
CA SER A 116 -27.10 -11.70 -4.48
C SER A 116 -26.03 -11.30 -3.45
N LEU A 117 -24.94 -12.07 -3.39
CA LEU A 117 -23.85 -11.80 -2.44
C LEU A 117 -23.22 -10.40 -2.64
N HIS A 118 -23.06 -9.96 -3.89
CA HIS A 118 -22.42 -8.67 -4.17
C HIS A 118 -23.33 -7.48 -3.81
N GLU A 119 -24.64 -7.63 -3.89
CA GLU A 119 -25.60 -6.61 -3.46
C GLU A 119 -25.54 -6.41 -1.93
N ILE A 120 -25.45 -7.50 -1.16
CA ILE A 120 -25.27 -7.41 0.30
C ILE A 120 -23.94 -6.72 0.65
N ILE A 121 -22.84 -7.05 -0.04
CA ILE A 121 -21.55 -6.37 0.16
C ILE A 121 -21.68 -4.88 -0.17
N LEU A 122 -22.28 -4.55 -1.31
CA LEU A 122 -22.45 -3.18 -1.76
C LEU A 122 -23.27 -2.34 -0.76
N GLU A 123 -24.34 -2.89 -0.18
CA GLU A 123 -25.14 -2.19 0.85
C GLU A 123 -24.41 -2.04 2.18
N ASN A 124 -23.59 -3.02 2.56
CA ASN A 124 -22.70 -2.88 3.72
C ASN A 124 -21.68 -1.76 3.51
N GLU A 125 -21.01 -1.71 2.36
CA GLU A 125 -20.03 -0.67 2.05
C GLU A 125 -20.67 0.74 2.07
N LYS A 126 -21.89 0.89 1.52
CA LYS A 126 -22.63 2.16 1.61
C LYS A 126 -22.89 2.58 3.06
N ALA A 127 -23.31 1.63 3.90
CA ALA A 127 -23.61 1.92 5.30
C ALA A 127 -22.35 2.26 6.12
N ILE A 128 -21.23 1.57 5.85
CA ILE A 128 -19.95 1.78 6.54
C ILE A 128 -19.32 3.12 6.14
N MET A 129 -19.28 3.40 4.84
CA MET A 129 -18.60 4.59 4.30
C MET A 129 -19.51 5.83 4.23
N ASN A 130 -20.82 5.65 4.40
CA ASN A 130 -21.83 6.69 4.26
C ASN A 130 -21.77 7.40 2.89
N VAL A 131 -21.61 6.61 1.81
CA VAL A 131 -21.57 7.08 0.42
C VAL A 131 -22.54 6.30 -0.46
N GLY A 132 -22.81 6.79 -1.67
CA GLY A 132 -23.68 6.15 -2.65
C GLY A 132 -22.96 5.19 -3.58
N ASP A 133 -23.74 4.56 -4.46
CA ASP A 133 -23.27 3.60 -5.47
C ASP A 133 -22.25 4.22 -6.43
N LYS A 134 -22.41 5.51 -6.75
CA LYS A 134 -21.55 6.19 -7.73
C LYS A 134 -20.13 6.32 -7.19
N GLU A 135 -19.99 6.70 -5.94
CA GLU A 135 -18.70 6.85 -5.26
C GLU A 135 -18.00 5.50 -5.12
N ILE A 136 -18.73 4.45 -4.74
CA ILE A 136 -18.19 3.10 -4.62
C ILE A 136 -17.73 2.59 -5.99
N ASN A 137 -18.55 2.71 -7.03
CA ASN A 137 -18.19 2.27 -8.38
C ASN A 137 -17.01 3.07 -8.94
N ALA A 138 -16.96 4.39 -8.72
CA ALA A 138 -15.82 5.21 -9.11
C ALA A 138 -14.53 4.79 -8.41
N HIS A 139 -14.60 4.38 -7.14
CA HIS A 139 -13.47 3.83 -6.42
C HIS A 139 -13.03 2.48 -6.99
N LEU A 140 -13.96 1.56 -7.28
CA LEU A 140 -13.66 0.27 -7.93
C LEU A 140 -13.01 0.46 -9.31
N ASP A 141 -13.51 1.39 -10.11
CA ASP A 141 -12.94 1.74 -11.42
C ASP A 141 -11.51 2.27 -11.27
N MET A 142 -11.26 3.12 -10.27
CA MET A 142 -9.92 3.62 -9.94
C MET A 142 -8.98 2.48 -9.55
N VAL A 143 -9.42 1.54 -8.72
CA VAL A 143 -8.62 0.37 -8.30
C VAL A 143 -8.30 -0.51 -9.50
N ILE A 144 -9.29 -0.85 -10.33
CA ILE A 144 -9.10 -1.66 -11.55
C ILE A 144 -8.14 -0.97 -12.51
N LYS A 145 -8.33 0.34 -12.73
CA LYS A 145 -7.44 1.13 -13.59
C LYS A 145 -6.00 1.08 -13.08
N THR A 146 -5.80 1.27 -11.78
CA THR A 146 -4.47 1.22 -11.14
C THR A 146 -3.82 -0.14 -11.29
N MET A 147 -4.57 -1.23 -11.08
CA MET A 147 -4.08 -2.59 -11.32
C MET A 147 -3.66 -2.81 -12.78
N LEU A 148 -4.48 -2.36 -13.74
CA LEU A 148 -4.19 -2.48 -15.17
C LEU A 148 -2.98 -1.64 -15.58
N ASP A 149 -2.85 -0.43 -15.05
CA ASP A 149 -1.71 0.45 -15.32
C ASP A 149 -0.41 -0.14 -14.76
N GLY A 150 -0.44 -0.72 -13.56
CA GLY A 150 0.69 -1.47 -12.99
C GLY A 150 1.11 -2.67 -13.85
N VAL A 151 0.15 -3.48 -14.33
CA VAL A 151 0.45 -4.57 -15.28
C VAL A 151 1.08 -4.02 -16.56
N ARG A 152 0.53 -2.94 -17.15
CA ARG A 152 1.07 -2.36 -18.38
C ARG A 152 2.48 -1.83 -18.19
N GLN A 153 2.76 -1.22 -17.04
CA GLN A 153 4.08 -0.72 -16.69
C GLN A 153 5.08 -1.88 -16.56
N GLY A 154 4.78 -2.89 -15.73
CA GLY A 154 5.68 -4.03 -15.53
C GLY A 154 5.91 -4.88 -16.80
N LEU A 155 4.96 -4.89 -17.73
CA LEU A 155 5.14 -5.53 -19.05
C LEU A 155 6.06 -4.75 -20.00
N ARG A 156 6.36 -3.49 -19.71
CA ARG A 156 7.29 -2.65 -20.50
C ARG A 156 8.68 -2.60 -19.90
N GLU A 157 8.79 -2.76 -18.59
CA GLU A 157 10.04 -2.66 -17.85
C GLU A 157 10.97 -3.85 -18.07
N GLU A 158 12.27 -3.56 -18.09
CA GLU A 158 13.35 -4.51 -18.30
C GLU A 158 14.51 -4.16 -17.36
N GLY A 159 15.49 -5.07 -17.26
CA GLY A 159 16.68 -4.86 -16.45
C GLY A 159 16.61 -5.53 -15.08
N LEU A 160 17.44 -5.03 -14.17
CA LEU A 160 17.60 -5.58 -12.82
C LEU A 160 16.56 -5.00 -11.87
N ILE A 161 16.09 -5.85 -10.97
CA ILE A 161 15.28 -5.43 -9.81
C ILE A 161 16.28 -4.97 -8.73
N PRO A 162 16.06 -3.78 -8.11
CA PRO A 162 16.88 -3.32 -7.00
C PRO A 162 16.66 -4.23 -5.78
N ALA A 163 17.49 -5.25 -5.66
CA ALA A 163 17.47 -6.25 -4.60
C ALA A 163 18.90 -6.63 -4.21
N PRO A 164 19.14 -7.24 -3.03
CA PRO A 164 20.47 -7.68 -2.61
C PRO A 164 21.14 -8.67 -3.57
N PHE A 165 20.36 -9.31 -4.44
CA PHE A 165 20.80 -10.26 -5.44
C PHE A 165 20.35 -9.84 -6.85
N PRO A 166 21.13 -10.15 -7.90
CA PRO A 166 20.83 -9.73 -9.27
C PRO A 166 19.66 -10.54 -9.86
N PHE A 167 18.43 -10.09 -9.60
CA PHE A 167 17.24 -10.61 -10.26
C PHE A 167 16.92 -9.78 -11.50
N TYR A 168 16.74 -10.45 -12.63
CA TYR A 168 16.26 -9.82 -13.86
C TYR A 168 14.75 -9.89 -13.93
N ARG A 169 14.15 -8.80 -14.38
CA ARG A 169 12.72 -8.73 -14.73
C ARG A 169 12.40 -9.74 -15.84
N LYS A 170 11.30 -10.47 -15.69
CA LYS A 170 10.90 -11.57 -16.59
C LYS A 170 9.53 -11.34 -17.22
N ALA A 171 8.69 -10.47 -16.65
CA ALA A 171 7.31 -10.26 -17.06
C ALA A 171 7.16 -10.06 -18.57
N LYS A 172 7.87 -9.08 -19.15
CA LYS A 172 7.86 -8.78 -20.59
C LYS A 172 8.25 -9.98 -21.46
N ARG A 173 9.36 -10.65 -21.14
CA ARG A 173 9.87 -11.79 -21.91
C ARG A 173 8.88 -12.97 -21.90
N ILE A 174 8.25 -13.23 -20.75
CA ILE A 174 7.25 -14.30 -20.63
C ILE A 174 5.99 -13.93 -21.42
N TYR A 175 5.54 -12.68 -21.33
CA TYR A 175 4.42 -12.17 -22.10
C TYR A 175 4.63 -12.32 -23.61
N GLU A 176 5.78 -11.88 -24.14
CA GLU A 176 6.11 -12.01 -25.56
C GLU A 176 6.18 -13.47 -26.03
N ARG A 177 6.75 -14.37 -25.23
CA ARG A 177 6.77 -15.81 -25.52
C ARG A 177 5.36 -16.38 -25.54
N SER A 178 4.52 -16.01 -24.57
CA SER A 178 3.13 -16.49 -24.49
C SER A 178 2.30 -16.08 -25.71
N ARG A 179 2.55 -14.90 -26.29
CA ARG A 179 1.88 -14.43 -27.52
C ARG A 179 2.17 -15.30 -28.74
N LYS A 180 3.31 -16.01 -28.75
CA LYS A 180 3.72 -16.93 -29.83
C LYS A 180 3.28 -18.38 -29.56
N ALA A 181 2.86 -18.69 -28.33
CA ALA A 181 2.36 -20.01 -27.95
C ALA A 181 0.89 -20.20 -28.37
N LYS A 182 0.39 -21.44 -28.29
CA LYS A 182 -1.01 -21.79 -28.57
C LYS A 182 -1.66 -22.50 -27.38
N GLY A 183 -2.98 -22.46 -27.34
CA GLY A 183 -3.78 -23.15 -26.33
C GLY A 183 -3.43 -22.76 -24.89
N VAL A 184 -3.42 -23.74 -23.99
CA VAL A 184 -3.20 -23.57 -22.55
C VAL A 184 -1.88 -22.85 -22.24
N ASN A 185 -0.82 -23.11 -23.01
CA ASN A 185 0.49 -22.50 -22.80
C ASN A 185 0.47 -20.98 -23.03
N SER A 186 -0.32 -20.50 -23.99
CA SER A 186 -0.52 -19.06 -24.19
C SER A 186 -1.28 -18.45 -23.01
N PHE A 187 -2.33 -19.12 -22.53
CA PHE A 187 -3.14 -18.62 -21.41
C PHE A 187 -2.32 -18.54 -20.12
N MET A 188 -1.67 -19.63 -19.72
CA MET A 188 -0.85 -19.69 -18.51
C MET A 188 0.31 -18.70 -18.58
N GLY A 189 0.99 -18.59 -19.74
CA GLY A 189 2.07 -17.63 -19.91
C GLY A 189 1.61 -16.17 -19.74
N ARG A 190 0.43 -15.81 -20.25
CA ARG A 190 -0.15 -14.47 -20.04
C ARG A 190 -0.48 -14.23 -18.57
N LEU A 191 -1.16 -15.18 -17.92
CA LEU A 191 -1.51 -15.06 -16.50
C LEU A 191 -0.27 -14.87 -15.63
N SER A 192 0.75 -15.73 -15.81
CA SER A 192 2.02 -15.61 -15.09
C SER A 192 2.73 -14.29 -15.39
N SER A 193 2.69 -13.81 -16.63
CA SER A 193 3.31 -12.53 -16.98
C SER A 193 2.63 -11.33 -16.32
N TYR A 194 1.31 -11.36 -16.12
CA TYR A 194 0.59 -10.28 -15.45
C TYR A 194 0.87 -10.25 -13.95
N ALA A 195 0.91 -11.42 -13.31
CA ALA A 195 1.30 -11.53 -11.91
C ALA A 195 2.73 -11.00 -11.69
N LEU A 196 3.67 -11.43 -12.53
CA LEU A 196 5.06 -10.95 -12.47
C LEU A 196 5.16 -9.46 -12.78
N ALA A 197 4.38 -8.93 -13.72
CA ALA A 197 4.43 -7.50 -14.07
C ALA A 197 4.12 -6.61 -12.86
N VAL A 198 3.11 -6.95 -12.06
CA VAL A 198 2.76 -6.16 -10.87
C VAL A 198 3.75 -6.37 -9.72
N SER A 199 4.35 -7.56 -9.60
CA SER A 199 5.32 -7.85 -8.53
C SER A 199 6.73 -7.31 -8.81
N GLU A 200 7.12 -7.25 -10.08
CA GLU A 200 8.45 -6.77 -10.49
C GLU A 200 8.46 -5.25 -10.74
N GLY A 201 7.31 -4.67 -11.10
CA GLY A 201 7.09 -3.26 -11.44
C GLY A 201 7.30 -2.26 -10.32
#